data_AF-A0A0R3RR81-F1
#
_entry.id   AF-A0A0R3RR81-F1
#
_cell.length_a   1.000
_cell.length_b   1.000
_cell.length_c   1.000
_cell.angle_alpha   90.00
_cell.angle_beta   90.00
_cell.angle_gamma   90.00
#
_symmetry.space_group_name_H-M   'P 1'
#
loop_
_entity.id
_entity.type
_entity.pdbx_description
1 polymer ?
#
loop_
_entity_poly.entity_id
_entity_poly.type
_entity_poly.pdbx_seq_one_letter_code
_entity_poly.pdbx_strand_id
1 'polypeptide(L)'
;MNETESVCQFLEHVGFPHSLLCDHFLPDNNNLTFPDTKNVVTVTVLDNLETNLPAGVVAFGAMHMYTSNQSQELQAYLMFCKCDLKYATKSVTIKECEQDEHCRNIDKCSQRFMKISGVWNKEIDYSRLPIYSSAFEDRRQQHLLVHVYEQLVNATLKTRNMDVYKNITVDLYDTDLFVGTEKTRQLYRDLMGFIVTDKTRHFQITIEKSNLQAITKQTRNAETTYMELNSESELHFFEYDSVVAFMNRHDYLDFLYHINGVLGILAIEKQRPVGYVLAVNNHILQCYADTPEIACDLIWKLSNKMSDQIPITMFMRECSDWICEGLVNKARQINRIHRFHSRILPSRVKWENVFLMNIGTHIF
;
A
#
# COMPACT_ATOMS: atom_id res chain seq x y z
N MET A 1 2.82 -16.84 -20.60
CA MET A 1 4.24 -16.90 -20.19
C MET A 1 4.96 -15.58 -20.49
N ASN A 2 4.84 -14.99 -21.69
CA ASN A 2 5.53 -13.74 -22.02
C ASN A 2 4.98 -12.44 -21.35
N GLU A 3 3.70 -12.36 -20.97
CA GLU A 3 3.11 -11.11 -20.45
C GLU A 3 3.47 -10.83 -19.00
N THR A 4 3.34 -11.83 -18.12
CA THR A 4 3.78 -11.75 -16.73
C THR A 4 5.26 -11.42 -16.66
N GLU A 5 6.09 -12.08 -17.48
CA GLU A 5 7.52 -11.79 -17.59
C GLU A 5 7.79 -10.35 -18.03
N SER A 6 7.03 -9.82 -18.99
CA SER A 6 7.19 -8.43 -19.45
C SER A 6 6.78 -7.40 -18.40
N VAL A 7 5.72 -7.68 -17.62
CA VAL A 7 5.31 -6.83 -16.49
C VAL A 7 6.36 -6.90 -15.38
N CYS A 8 6.88 -8.09 -15.07
CA CYS A 8 7.97 -8.27 -14.10
C CYS A 8 9.21 -7.48 -14.50
N GLN A 9 9.64 -7.61 -15.76
CA GLN A 9 10.77 -6.86 -16.31
C GLN A 9 10.53 -5.34 -16.27
N PHE A 10 9.32 -4.88 -16.61
CA PHE A 10 8.96 -3.47 -16.50
C PHE A 10 9.04 -2.97 -15.06
N LEU A 11 8.50 -3.74 -14.12
CA LEU A 11 8.51 -3.41 -12.69
C LEU A 11 9.93 -3.34 -12.14
N GLU A 12 10.81 -4.28 -12.49
CA GLU A 12 12.25 -4.21 -12.20
C GLU A 12 12.88 -2.95 -12.80
N HIS A 13 12.58 -2.66 -14.06
CA HIS A 13 13.13 -1.50 -14.77
C HIS A 13 12.74 -0.17 -14.12
N VAL A 14 11.50 -0.03 -13.65
CA VAL A 14 11.03 1.18 -12.96
C VAL A 14 11.39 1.21 -11.47
N GLY A 15 12.19 0.24 -11.01
CA GLY A 15 12.82 0.24 -9.69
C GLY A 15 12.04 -0.46 -8.58
N PHE A 16 11.11 -1.36 -8.90
CA PHE A 16 10.51 -2.22 -7.88
C PHE A 16 11.43 -3.40 -7.52
N PRO A 17 11.45 -3.82 -6.25
CA PRO A 17 12.19 -5.00 -5.86
C PRO A 17 11.55 -6.28 -6.42
N HIS A 18 12.39 -7.28 -6.72
CA HIS A 18 11.98 -8.61 -7.21
C HIS A 18 10.95 -9.31 -6.30
N SER A 19 10.84 -8.93 -5.03
CA SER A 19 9.84 -9.46 -4.08
C SER A 19 8.39 -9.20 -4.49
N LEU A 20 8.14 -8.18 -5.32
CA LEU A 20 6.82 -7.95 -5.92
C LEU A 20 6.47 -8.97 -7.02
N LEU A 21 7.44 -9.75 -7.52
CA LEU A 21 7.36 -10.44 -8.82
C LEU A 21 7.37 -11.97 -8.75
N CYS A 22 7.60 -12.53 -7.56
CA CYS A 22 7.34 -13.95 -7.33
C CYS A 22 5.85 -14.12 -7.00
N ASP A 23 5.27 -15.28 -7.33
CA ASP A 23 3.84 -15.68 -7.28
C ASP A 23 3.01 -15.32 -6.00
N HIS A 24 3.63 -14.69 -5.02
CA HIS A 24 3.04 -14.06 -3.85
C HIS A 24 3.52 -12.61 -3.76
N PHE A 25 2.78 -11.70 -4.40
CA PHE A 25 2.98 -10.27 -4.29
C PHE A 25 2.87 -9.81 -2.83
N LEU A 26 4.03 -9.65 -2.22
CA LEU A 26 4.23 -8.83 -1.03
C LEU A 26 4.74 -7.48 -1.56
N PRO A 27 3.88 -6.44 -1.68
CA PRO A 27 4.42 -5.11 -1.85
C PRO A 27 5.22 -4.76 -0.59
N ASP A 28 6.24 -3.92 -0.77
CA ASP A 28 7.12 -3.49 0.33
C ASP A 28 6.35 -2.81 1.46
N ASN A 29 5.10 -2.42 1.23
CA ASN A 29 4.22 -1.67 2.10
C ASN A 29 3.20 -2.55 2.85
N ASN A 30 3.53 -3.79 3.25
CA ASN A 30 2.67 -4.70 4.03
C ASN A 30 1.27 -5.04 3.46
N ASN A 31 0.87 -4.48 2.31
CA ASN A 31 -0.37 -4.83 1.62
C ASN A 31 -0.26 -6.17 0.92
N LEU A 32 -0.33 -7.27 1.64
CA LEU A 32 -0.51 -8.58 1.03
C LEU A 32 -1.90 -8.68 0.38
N THR A 33 -2.08 -8.06 -0.79
CA THR A 33 -3.32 -8.13 -1.56
C THR A 33 -3.12 -8.62 -2.98
N PHE A 34 -2.79 -9.91 -3.09
CA PHE A 34 -3.27 -10.79 -4.17
C PHE A 34 -4.18 -11.97 -3.72
N PRO A 35 -4.63 -12.13 -2.45
CA PRO A 35 -5.47 -13.25 -2.06
C PRO A 35 -6.90 -13.14 -2.59
N ASP A 36 -7.43 -11.92 -2.74
CA ASP A 36 -8.69 -11.70 -3.41
C ASP A 36 -8.48 -10.86 -4.67
N THR A 37 -8.02 -11.53 -5.74
CA THR A 37 -7.91 -10.94 -7.08
C THR A 37 -9.22 -10.32 -7.58
N LYS A 38 -10.36 -10.61 -6.93
CA LYS A 38 -11.66 -10.01 -7.27
C LYS A 38 -11.76 -8.55 -6.84
N ASN A 39 -11.02 -8.13 -5.81
CA ASN A 39 -11.05 -6.75 -5.28
C ASN A 39 -9.88 -5.90 -5.77
N VAL A 40 -8.95 -6.50 -6.52
CA VAL A 40 -7.85 -5.78 -7.16
C VAL A 40 -8.20 -5.52 -8.61
N VAL A 41 -8.04 -4.27 -9.03
CA VAL A 41 -8.09 -3.91 -10.44
C VAL A 41 -6.74 -3.41 -10.90
N THR A 42 -6.32 -3.86 -12.08
CA THR A 42 -5.05 -3.50 -12.70
C THR A 42 -5.27 -2.84 -14.06
N VAL A 43 -4.37 -1.91 -14.40
CA VAL A 43 -4.33 -1.26 -15.71
C VAL A 43 -2.90 -1.35 -16.23
N THR A 44 -2.73 -1.96 -17.40
CA THR A 44 -1.47 -2.05 -18.12
C THR A 44 -1.55 -1.19 -19.38
N VAL A 45 -0.55 -0.34 -19.61
CA VAL A 45 -0.46 0.46 -20.84
C VAL A 45 0.74 -0.01 -21.65
N LEU A 46 0.49 -0.33 -22.91
CA LEU A 46 1.47 -0.76 -23.90
C LEU A 46 1.91 0.41 -24.78
N ASP A 47 3.19 0.39 -25.15
CA ASP A 47 3.73 1.23 -26.21
C ASP A 47 3.16 0.79 -27.56
N ASN A 48 3.02 1.75 -28.47
CA ASN A 48 2.48 1.54 -29.80
C ASN A 48 3.56 1.51 -30.89
N LEU A 49 4.83 1.47 -30.48
CA LEU A 49 5.97 1.32 -31.38
C LEU A 49 6.07 -0.13 -31.87
N GLU A 50 5.36 -0.43 -32.97
CA GLU A 50 5.49 -1.57 -33.91
C GLU A 50 6.39 -2.76 -33.51
N THR A 51 6.17 -3.38 -32.35
CA THR A 51 6.88 -4.61 -31.98
C THR A 51 5.88 -5.67 -31.56
N ASN A 52 5.81 -6.74 -32.35
CA ASN A 52 4.92 -7.90 -32.19
C ASN A 52 5.30 -8.81 -31.00
N LEU A 53 5.70 -8.22 -29.86
CA LEU A 53 6.02 -8.93 -28.63
C LEU A 53 5.54 -8.10 -27.42
N PRO A 54 5.22 -8.73 -26.27
CA PRO A 54 4.73 -8.03 -25.08
C PRO A 54 5.81 -7.18 -24.35
N ALA A 55 6.95 -6.92 -24.98
CA ALA A 55 8.07 -6.11 -24.46
C ALA A 55 7.78 -4.57 -24.42
N GLY A 56 6.51 -4.19 -24.45
CA GLY A 56 6.06 -2.80 -24.62
C GLY A 56 5.36 -2.21 -23.40
N VAL A 57 5.37 -2.83 -22.21
CA VAL A 57 4.72 -2.21 -21.04
C VAL A 57 5.43 -0.91 -20.69
N VAL A 58 4.67 0.19 -20.67
CA VAL A 58 5.19 1.55 -20.42
C VAL A 58 4.51 2.23 -19.25
N ALA A 59 3.39 1.68 -18.77
CA ALA A 59 2.84 2.03 -17.48
C ALA A 59 2.04 0.86 -16.90
N PHE A 60 2.00 0.81 -15.57
CA PHE A 60 1.25 -0.17 -14.82
C PHE A 60 0.72 0.47 -13.54
N GLY A 61 -0.54 0.18 -13.22
CA GLY A 61 -1.17 0.62 -11.99
C GLY A 61 -2.10 -0.44 -11.43
N ALA A 62 -2.25 -0.44 -10.11
CA ALA A 62 -3.23 -1.29 -9.45
C ALA A 62 -3.90 -0.58 -8.28
N MET A 63 -5.16 -0.93 -8.08
CA MET A 63 -6.03 -0.35 -7.07
C MET A 63 -6.78 -1.47 -6.35
N HIS A 64 -6.74 -1.46 -5.03
CA HIS A 64 -7.48 -2.39 -4.19
C HIS A 64 -8.74 -1.72 -3.66
N MET A 65 -9.89 -2.38 -3.83
CA MET A 65 -11.20 -1.95 -3.35
C MET A 65 -11.49 -2.53 -1.98
N TYR A 66 -12.01 -1.71 -1.08
CA TYR A 66 -12.48 -2.20 0.22
C TYR A 66 -13.66 -1.36 0.74
N THR A 67 -14.55 -2.00 1.50
CA THR A 67 -15.77 -1.38 2.04
C THR A 67 -15.78 -1.42 3.55
N SER A 68 -16.19 -0.33 4.19
CA SER A 68 -16.39 -0.32 5.65
C SER A 68 -17.73 -0.97 6.02
N ASN A 69 -17.80 -1.58 7.21
CA ASN A 69 -19.01 -2.24 7.69
C ASN A 69 -20.14 -1.28 8.10
N GLN A 70 -19.86 0.02 8.23
CA GLN A 70 -20.80 0.98 8.83
C GLN A 70 -21.21 2.13 7.90
N SER A 71 -20.67 2.22 6.69
CA SER A 71 -21.04 3.28 5.75
C SER A 71 -21.19 2.75 4.32
N GLN A 72 -22.13 3.33 3.56
CA GLN A 72 -22.24 3.18 2.10
C GLN A 72 -21.05 3.85 1.36
N GLU A 73 -19.93 4.04 2.04
CA GLU A 73 -18.74 4.70 1.53
C GLU A 73 -17.80 3.65 0.94
N LEU A 74 -17.46 3.82 -0.34
CA LEU A 74 -16.52 2.96 -1.04
C LEU A 74 -15.12 3.51 -0.83
N GLN A 75 -14.24 2.70 -0.26
CA GLN A 75 -12.84 3.06 -0.11
C GLN A 75 -11.98 2.28 -1.10
N ALA A 76 -10.90 2.90 -1.54
CA ALA A 76 -9.91 2.23 -2.36
C ALA A 76 -8.52 2.67 -1.95
N TYR A 77 -7.53 1.87 -2.31
CA TYR A 77 -6.14 2.18 -2.12
C TYR A 77 -5.41 2.02 -3.43
N LEU A 78 -4.76 3.11 -3.85
CA LEU A 78 -3.87 3.08 -5.00
C LEU A 78 -2.56 2.43 -4.56
N MET A 79 -2.44 1.13 -4.85
CA MET A 79 -1.31 0.32 -4.43
C MET A 79 -0.02 0.77 -5.11
N PHE A 80 -0.11 1.00 -6.42
CA PHE A 80 0.97 1.59 -7.20
C PHE A 80 0.43 2.19 -8.49
N CYS A 81 1.16 3.17 -9.02
CA CYS A 81 0.88 3.81 -10.30
C CYS A 81 2.20 4.35 -10.86
N LYS A 82 2.82 3.61 -11.79
CA LYS A 82 4.15 3.92 -12.32
C LYS A 82 4.17 3.85 -13.84
N CYS A 83 5.06 4.63 -14.43
CA CYS A 83 5.28 4.69 -15.86
C CYS A 83 6.77 4.79 -16.16
N ASP A 84 7.13 4.42 -17.37
CA ASP A 84 8.47 4.59 -17.91
C ASP A 84 8.87 6.08 -17.89
N LEU A 85 10.13 6.35 -17.50
CA LEU A 85 10.74 7.68 -17.50
C LEU A 85 10.56 8.41 -18.84
N LYS A 86 10.56 7.68 -19.96
CA LYS A 86 10.39 8.26 -21.30
C LYS A 86 9.05 8.98 -21.49
N TYR A 87 8.04 8.70 -20.68
CA TYR A 87 6.71 9.33 -20.72
C TYR A 87 6.40 10.22 -19.52
N ALA A 88 7.28 10.29 -18.51
CA ALA A 88 7.02 10.98 -17.24
C ALA A 88 6.85 12.50 -17.33
N THR A 89 7.12 13.11 -18.49
CA THR A 89 6.92 14.54 -18.75
C THR A 89 6.15 14.80 -20.04
N LYS A 90 5.57 13.74 -20.64
CA LYS A 90 4.86 13.80 -21.91
C LYS A 90 3.36 13.74 -21.69
N SER A 91 2.63 14.43 -22.56
CA SER A 91 1.19 14.21 -22.70
C SER A 91 0.95 13.10 -23.71
N VAL A 92 0.02 12.21 -23.42
CA VAL A 92 -0.33 11.08 -24.29
C VAL A 92 -1.84 10.97 -24.45
N THR A 93 -2.25 10.25 -25.48
CA THR A 93 -3.61 9.69 -25.61
C THR A 93 -3.49 8.17 -25.53
N ILE A 94 -4.50 7.52 -24.96
CA ILE A 94 -4.56 6.06 -24.91
C ILE A 94 -5.88 5.57 -25.51
N LYS A 95 -5.86 4.33 -26.02
CA LYS A 95 -7.04 3.61 -26.49
C LYS A 95 -7.04 2.19 -25.93
N GLU A 96 -8.21 1.59 -25.78
CA GLU A 96 -8.34 0.19 -25.35
C GLU A 96 -7.74 -0.75 -26.41
N CYS A 97 -7.10 -1.83 -25.98
CA CYS A 97 -6.63 -2.88 -26.89
C CYS A 97 -7.81 -3.71 -27.40
N GLU A 98 -7.78 -4.13 -28.67
CA GLU A 98 -8.84 -4.98 -29.22
C GLU A 98 -8.75 -6.40 -28.63
N GLN A 99 -9.92 -7.02 -28.37
CA GLN A 99 -10.05 -8.27 -27.58
C GLN A 99 -9.23 -9.45 -28.12
N ASP A 100 -8.95 -9.48 -29.42
CA ASP A 100 -8.27 -10.60 -30.09
C ASP A 100 -6.74 -10.47 -30.17
N GLU A 101 -6.15 -9.32 -29.81
CA GLU A 101 -4.70 -9.15 -29.92
C GLU A 101 -3.95 -9.80 -28.75
N HIS A 102 -4.43 -9.68 -27.49
CA HIS A 102 -3.65 -10.10 -26.30
C HIS A 102 -4.45 -10.64 -25.09
N CYS A 103 -5.79 -10.72 -25.13
CA CYS A 103 -6.58 -11.05 -23.93
C CYS A 103 -7.26 -12.42 -24.03
N ARG A 104 -6.53 -13.51 -23.75
CA ARG A 104 -7.15 -14.84 -23.57
C ARG A 104 -7.74 -14.97 -22.15
N ASN A 105 -9.07 -14.92 -22.05
CA ASN A 105 -9.86 -15.38 -20.89
C ASN A 105 -9.51 -14.77 -19.51
N ILE A 106 -9.39 -13.44 -19.42
CA ILE A 106 -9.28 -12.74 -18.13
C ILE A 106 -10.62 -12.04 -17.84
N ASP A 107 -11.06 -12.08 -16.59
CA ASP A 107 -12.29 -11.42 -16.15
C ASP A 107 -12.20 -9.91 -16.44
N LYS A 108 -12.96 -9.43 -17.43
CA LYS A 108 -12.80 -8.07 -18.02
C LYS A 108 -12.96 -6.93 -17.01
N CYS A 109 -13.47 -7.22 -15.82
CA CYS A 109 -13.67 -6.24 -14.75
C CYS A 109 -12.39 -5.92 -13.96
N SER A 110 -11.45 -6.87 -13.81
CA SER A 110 -10.29 -6.72 -12.91
C SER A 110 -8.98 -6.37 -13.62
N GLN A 111 -8.89 -6.51 -14.95
CA GLN A 111 -7.69 -6.14 -15.69
C GLN A 111 -8.02 -5.41 -16.99
N ARG A 112 -7.39 -4.26 -17.21
CA ARG A 112 -7.53 -3.46 -18.43
C ARG A 112 -6.20 -3.30 -19.15
N PHE A 113 -6.24 -3.46 -20.46
CA PHE A 113 -5.11 -3.23 -21.34
C PHE A 113 -5.39 -2.05 -22.26
N MET A 114 -4.48 -1.09 -22.23
CA MET A 114 -4.53 0.12 -23.04
C MET A 114 -3.27 0.19 -23.92
N LYS A 115 -3.34 0.91 -25.04
CA LYS A 115 -2.18 1.24 -25.87
C LYS A 115 -2.10 2.74 -26.12
N ILE A 116 -0.89 3.28 -26.16
CA ILE A 116 -0.65 4.68 -26.50
C ILE A 116 -1.10 4.94 -27.94
N SER A 117 -1.95 5.94 -28.19
CA SER A 117 -2.38 6.31 -29.55
C SER A 117 -1.70 7.57 -30.08
N GLY A 118 -1.07 8.36 -29.22
CA GLY A 118 -0.39 9.60 -29.60
C GLY A 118 0.45 10.15 -28.45
N VAL A 119 1.53 10.85 -28.80
CA VAL A 119 2.53 11.36 -27.85
C VAL A 119 2.88 12.80 -28.19
N TRP A 120 2.90 13.66 -27.17
CA TRP A 120 3.27 15.07 -27.28
C TRP A 120 4.38 15.39 -26.28
N ASN A 121 5.45 16.02 -26.78
CA ASN A 121 6.66 16.33 -26.01
C ASN A 121 6.51 17.51 -25.04
N LYS A 122 5.34 18.13 -24.99
CA LYS A 122 5.02 19.24 -24.08
C LYS A 122 3.71 18.94 -23.38
N GLU A 123 3.64 19.29 -22.10
CA GLU A 123 2.36 19.34 -21.39
C GLU A 123 1.45 20.38 -22.05
N ILE A 124 0.19 20.01 -22.16
CA ILE A 124 -0.84 20.89 -22.70
C ILE A 124 -1.36 21.75 -21.57
N ASP A 125 -1.20 23.06 -21.73
CA ASP A 125 -1.70 24.03 -20.78
C ASP A 125 -3.21 24.23 -20.97
N TYR A 126 -3.99 23.61 -20.10
CA TYR A 126 -5.44 23.75 -20.05
C TYR A 126 -5.91 24.94 -19.20
N SER A 127 -5.01 25.71 -18.58
CA SER A 127 -5.37 26.81 -17.67
C SER A 127 -6.14 27.95 -18.35
N ARG A 128 -6.02 28.05 -19.68
CA ARG A 128 -6.67 29.08 -20.49
C ARG A 128 -8.05 28.67 -21.01
N LEU A 129 -8.48 27.43 -20.75
CA LEU A 129 -9.81 26.99 -21.14
C LEU A 129 -10.89 27.68 -20.28
N PRO A 130 -12.09 27.92 -20.85
CA PRO A 130 -13.23 28.35 -20.05
C PRO A 130 -13.46 27.40 -18.88
N ILE A 131 -13.93 27.94 -17.74
CA ILE A 131 -14.16 27.16 -16.51
C ILE A 131 -15.00 25.90 -16.80
N TYR A 132 -16.02 26.04 -17.65
CA TYR A 132 -16.85 24.92 -18.09
C TYR A 132 -16.02 23.79 -18.76
N SER A 133 -15.24 24.11 -19.79
CA SER A 133 -14.36 23.12 -20.44
C SER A 133 -13.33 22.56 -19.48
N SER A 134 -12.78 23.39 -18.60
CA SER A 134 -11.77 22.93 -17.63
C SER A 134 -12.30 21.89 -16.63
N ALA A 135 -13.61 21.94 -16.33
CA ALA A 135 -14.27 21.12 -15.31
C ALA A 135 -15.07 19.93 -15.88
N PHE A 136 -15.61 20.04 -17.10
CA PHE A 136 -16.56 19.07 -17.67
C PHE A 136 -16.08 18.41 -18.97
N GLU A 137 -15.04 18.93 -19.62
CA GLU A 137 -14.55 18.35 -20.88
C GLU A 137 -13.53 17.23 -20.61
N ASP A 138 -13.75 16.07 -21.23
CA ASP A 138 -12.83 14.93 -21.11
C ASP A 138 -11.46 15.26 -21.73
N ARG A 139 -10.42 15.28 -20.90
CA ARG A 139 -9.06 15.58 -21.32
C ARG A 139 -8.41 14.37 -21.99
N ARG A 140 -8.59 14.26 -23.30
CA ARG A 140 -8.00 13.15 -24.08
C ARG A 140 -6.47 13.14 -24.05
N GLN A 141 -5.85 14.33 -24.02
CA GLN A 141 -4.39 14.49 -24.02
C GLN A 141 -3.93 14.91 -22.63
N GLN A 142 -3.29 14.00 -21.89
CA GLN A 142 -2.87 14.23 -20.51
C GLN A 142 -1.71 13.33 -20.12
N HIS A 143 -1.19 13.51 -18.90
CA HIS A 143 -0.09 12.73 -18.38
C HIS A 143 -0.44 11.23 -18.32
N LEU A 144 0.50 10.34 -18.67
CA LEU A 144 0.25 8.90 -18.78
C LEU A 144 -0.27 8.28 -17.47
N LEU A 145 0.28 8.69 -16.32
CA LEU A 145 -0.22 8.21 -15.02
C LEU A 145 -1.66 8.66 -14.71
N VAL A 146 -2.10 9.82 -15.22
CA VAL A 146 -3.49 10.28 -15.02
C VAL A 146 -4.45 9.37 -15.77
N HIS A 147 -4.10 8.99 -17.00
CA HIS A 147 -4.86 7.98 -17.74
C HIS A 147 -4.95 6.64 -17.00
N VAL A 148 -3.83 6.14 -16.46
CA VAL A 148 -3.81 4.89 -15.67
C VAL A 148 -4.74 5.01 -14.47
N TYR A 149 -4.63 6.10 -13.72
CA TYR A 149 -5.46 6.37 -12.56
C TYR A 149 -6.96 6.47 -12.91
N GLU A 150 -7.34 7.22 -13.95
CA GLU A 150 -8.72 7.33 -14.39
C GLU A 150 -9.31 5.99 -14.82
N GLN A 151 -8.53 5.15 -15.50
CA GLN A 151 -8.96 3.80 -15.86
C GLN A 151 -9.16 2.92 -14.63
N LEU A 152 -8.27 3.01 -13.63
CA LEU A 152 -8.44 2.33 -12.35
C LEU A 152 -9.73 2.79 -11.66
N VAL A 153 -9.93 4.10 -11.51
CA VAL A 153 -11.14 4.67 -10.88
C VAL A 153 -12.42 4.26 -11.61
N ASN A 154 -12.41 4.29 -12.94
CA ASN A 154 -13.57 3.91 -13.75
C ASN A 154 -13.90 2.42 -13.60
N ALA A 155 -12.89 1.56 -13.48
CA ALA A 155 -13.05 0.13 -13.30
C ALA A 155 -13.46 -0.27 -11.88
N THR A 156 -12.99 0.45 -10.87
CA THR A 156 -13.23 0.15 -9.44
C THR A 156 -14.47 0.84 -8.91
N LEU A 157 -14.36 2.14 -8.66
CA LEU A 157 -15.34 2.95 -7.98
C LEU A 157 -16.45 3.40 -8.94
N LYS A 158 -16.14 3.53 -10.24
CA LYS A 158 -16.92 4.30 -11.23
C LYS A 158 -16.92 5.80 -10.91
N THR A 159 -17.12 6.65 -11.90
CA THR A 159 -17.01 8.12 -11.74
C THR A 159 -18.21 8.78 -11.07
N ARG A 160 -19.36 8.10 -10.98
CA ARG A 160 -20.59 8.66 -10.38
C ARG A 160 -20.45 8.85 -8.87
N ASN A 161 -20.79 10.02 -8.33
CA ASN A 161 -20.73 10.34 -6.90
C ASN A 161 -19.34 10.14 -6.27
N MET A 162 -18.26 10.29 -7.05
CA MET A 162 -16.89 10.41 -6.51
C MET A 162 -16.85 11.49 -5.43
N ASP A 163 -17.70 12.51 -5.55
CA ASP A 163 -17.72 13.63 -4.65
C ASP A 163 -18.31 13.39 -3.25
N VAL A 164 -19.04 12.29 -3.08
CA VAL A 164 -19.96 12.15 -1.94
C VAL A 164 -19.60 10.98 -1.03
N TYR A 165 -19.23 9.82 -1.60
CA TYR A 165 -19.12 8.57 -0.83
C TYR A 165 -17.81 7.82 -1.09
N LYS A 166 -16.84 8.41 -1.80
CA LYS A 166 -15.68 7.67 -2.32
C LYS A 166 -14.39 8.29 -1.84
N ASN A 167 -13.49 7.45 -1.33
CA ASN A 167 -12.18 7.89 -0.85
C ASN A 167 -11.09 6.96 -1.38
N ILE A 168 -10.03 7.53 -1.96
CA ILE A 168 -8.87 6.78 -2.42
C ILE A 168 -7.68 7.22 -1.58
N THR A 169 -6.95 6.26 -1.02
CA THR A 169 -5.72 6.48 -0.25
C THR A 169 -4.50 6.08 -1.08
N VAL A 170 -3.39 6.80 -0.96
CA VAL A 170 -2.10 6.45 -1.56
C VAL A 170 -0.97 6.76 -0.59
N ASP A 171 0.05 5.89 -0.57
CA ASP A 171 1.29 6.09 0.19
C ASP A 171 2.44 6.37 -0.77
N LEU A 172 3.13 7.48 -0.56
CA LEU A 172 4.16 8.01 -1.45
C LEU A 172 5.49 8.15 -0.70
N TYR A 173 6.54 7.46 -1.15
CA TYR A 173 7.87 7.50 -0.52
C TYR A 173 8.66 8.74 -0.96
N ASP A 174 9.46 9.31 -0.06
CA ASP A 174 10.37 10.42 -0.42
C ASP A 174 11.49 9.98 -1.39
N THR A 175 11.92 8.72 -1.30
CA THR A 175 13.02 8.15 -2.09
C THR A 175 12.62 7.72 -3.49
N ASP A 176 11.32 7.65 -3.78
CA ASP A 176 10.83 7.29 -5.10
C ASP A 176 11.33 8.36 -6.11
N LEU A 177 12.20 7.97 -7.04
CA LEU A 177 12.89 8.84 -8.03
C LEU A 177 11.95 9.79 -8.80
N PHE A 178 10.67 9.45 -8.89
CA PHE A 178 9.62 10.30 -9.41
C PHE A 178 8.98 11.17 -8.31
N VAL A 179 8.63 10.59 -7.17
CA VAL A 179 7.82 11.16 -6.07
C VAL A 179 8.59 12.13 -5.17
N GLY A 180 9.92 12.00 -5.07
CA GLY A 180 10.77 12.90 -4.29
C GLY A 180 10.88 14.33 -4.85
N THR A 181 10.30 14.58 -6.02
CA THR A 181 10.24 15.92 -6.61
C THR A 181 8.86 16.56 -6.40
N GLU A 182 8.84 17.86 -6.12
CA GLU A 182 7.61 18.66 -5.99
C GLU A 182 6.64 18.44 -7.17
N LYS A 183 7.17 18.16 -8.37
CA LYS A 183 6.38 17.89 -9.59
C LYS A 183 5.47 16.67 -9.47
N THR A 184 5.92 15.59 -8.82
CA THR A 184 5.07 14.40 -8.67
C THR A 184 4.03 14.60 -7.58
N ARG A 185 4.36 15.30 -6.49
CA ARG A 185 3.33 15.72 -5.53
C ARG A 185 2.27 16.60 -6.19
N GLN A 186 2.68 17.51 -7.08
CA GLN A 186 1.76 18.29 -7.91
C GLN A 186 0.92 17.41 -8.84
N LEU A 187 1.51 16.42 -9.51
CA LEU A 187 0.76 15.46 -10.34
C LEU A 187 -0.35 14.75 -9.54
N TYR A 188 -0.02 14.18 -8.38
CA TYR A 188 -1.01 13.47 -7.55
C TYR A 188 -2.07 14.43 -6.99
N ARG A 189 -1.68 15.62 -6.54
CA ARG A 189 -2.61 16.63 -5.99
C ARG A 189 -3.49 17.27 -7.06
N ASP A 190 -2.87 17.84 -8.09
CA ASP A 190 -3.49 18.74 -9.06
C ASP A 190 -4.18 17.98 -10.21
N LEU A 191 -3.67 16.80 -10.58
CA LEU A 191 -4.21 16.03 -11.71
C LEU A 191 -4.94 14.75 -11.29
N MET A 192 -4.58 14.11 -10.17
CA MET A 192 -5.27 12.91 -9.67
C MET A 192 -6.22 13.18 -8.50
N GLY A 193 -6.17 14.39 -7.91
CA GLY A 193 -7.12 14.82 -6.88
C GLY A 193 -6.81 14.35 -5.46
N PHE A 194 -5.56 13.96 -5.16
CA PHE A 194 -5.11 13.63 -3.80
C PHE A 194 -4.83 14.90 -2.99
N ILE A 195 -5.88 15.59 -2.58
CA ILE A 195 -5.81 16.92 -1.95
C ILE A 195 -5.74 16.90 -0.43
N VAL A 196 -6.04 15.77 0.20
CA VAL A 196 -6.02 15.62 1.66
C VAL A 196 -4.76 14.91 2.08
N THR A 197 -4.00 15.52 2.98
CA THR A 197 -2.76 14.96 3.51
C THR A 197 -2.95 14.57 4.96
N ASP A 198 -2.41 13.41 5.34
CA ASP A 198 -2.35 13.02 6.74
C ASP A 198 -1.41 13.96 7.53
N LYS A 199 -1.81 14.33 8.75
CA LYS A 199 -0.97 15.13 9.65
C LYS A 199 0.15 14.28 10.25
N THR A 200 -0.08 12.98 10.39
CA THR A 200 0.90 12.03 10.92
C THR A 200 1.94 11.71 9.87
N ARG A 201 3.22 11.74 10.27
CA ARG A 201 4.31 11.30 9.40
C ARG A 201 4.46 9.81 9.52
N HIS A 202 4.66 9.14 8.39
CA HIS A 202 4.84 7.71 8.33
C HIS A 202 6.28 7.40 7.92
N PHE A 203 6.83 6.31 8.43
CA PHE A 203 8.18 5.87 8.13
C PHE A 203 8.23 4.36 7.90
N GLN A 204 9.02 3.95 6.91
CA GLN A 204 9.62 2.64 6.88
C GLN A 204 10.99 2.75 7.52
N ILE A 205 11.28 1.90 8.50
CA ILE A 205 12.59 1.88 9.15
C ILE A 205 13.25 0.51 8.98
N THR A 206 14.57 0.53 8.91
CA THR A 206 15.43 -0.65 8.94
C THR A 206 16.33 -0.54 10.15
N ILE A 207 16.33 -1.55 11.03
CA ILE A 207 17.08 -1.55 12.30
C ILE A 207 17.79 -2.89 12.52
N GLU A 208 19.00 -2.84 13.05
CA GLU A 208 19.73 -4.05 13.44
C GLU A 208 19.04 -4.72 14.63
N LYS A 209 18.97 -6.06 14.63
CA LYS A 209 18.28 -6.82 15.69
C LYS A 209 18.79 -6.48 17.10
N SER A 210 20.10 -6.31 17.27
CA SER A 210 20.71 -5.94 18.55
C SER A 210 20.24 -4.57 19.06
N ASN A 211 20.07 -3.60 18.17
CA ASN A 211 19.54 -2.28 18.51
C ASN A 211 18.05 -2.34 18.87
N LEU A 212 17.26 -3.07 18.08
CA LEU A 212 15.83 -3.29 18.36
C LEU A 212 15.64 -3.93 19.74
N GLN A 213 16.44 -4.95 20.01
CA GLN A 213 16.50 -5.61 21.30
C GLN A 213 16.88 -4.62 22.40
N ALA A 214 17.95 -3.83 22.24
CA ALA A 214 18.36 -2.87 23.26
C ALA A 214 17.27 -1.85 23.63
N ILE A 215 16.41 -1.47 22.67
CA ILE A 215 15.26 -0.57 22.91
C ILE A 215 14.12 -1.29 23.65
N THR A 216 13.83 -2.52 23.23
CA THR A 216 12.64 -3.27 23.68
C THR A 216 12.87 -4.10 24.95
N LYS A 217 14.12 -4.20 25.41
CA LYS A 217 14.47 -4.91 26.64
C LYS A 217 13.97 -4.16 27.87
N GLN A 218 12.81 -4.55 28.39
CA GLN A 218 12.23 -3.97 29.60
C GLN A 218 12.00 -5.00 30.71
N THR A 219 11.71 -4.49 31.91
CA THR A 219 11.31 -5.30 33.06
C THR A 219 9.93 -5.89 32.80
N ARG A 220 9.83 -7.21 32.79
CA ARG A 220 8.59 -7.93 32.45
C ARG A 220 7.49 -7.65 33.47
N ASN A 221 6.28 -7.40 32.98
CA ASN A 221 5.07 -7.47 33.80
C ASN A 221 4.76 -8.94 34.11
N ALA A 222 4.66 -9.29 35.40
CA ALA A 222 4.38 -10.66 35.82
C ALA A 222 2.94 -11.11 35.53
N GLU A 223 2.02 -10.18 35.27
CA GLU A 223 0.60 -10.47 35.01
C GLU A 223 0.30 -10.80 33.54
N THR A 224 1.20 -10.46 32.60
CA THR A 224 0.99 -10.64 31.17
C THR A 224 1.63 -11.94 30.67
N THR A 225 0.83 -12.80 30.04
CA THR A 225 1.30 -14.04 29.40
C THR A 225 1.44 -13.80 27.90
N TYR A 226 2.48 -14.37 27.30
CA TYR A 226 2.72 -14.25 25.86
C TYR A 226 2.76 -15.63 25.25
N MET A 227 1.93 -15.86 24.25
CA MET A 227 1.80 -17.15 23.58
C MET A 227 1.93 -16.99 22.06
N GLU A 228 2.35 -18.06 21.41
CA GLU A 228 2.43 -18.08 19.95
C GLU A 228 1.03 -18.14 19.36
N LEU A 229 0.84 -17.46 18.23
CA LEU A 229 -0.41 -17.51 17.50
C LEU A 229 -0.55 -18.89 16.85
N ASN A 230 -1.60 -19.61 17.24
CA ASN A 230 -1.95 -20.94 16.79
C ASN A 230 -3.49 -21.02 16.65
N SER A 231 -4.01 -22.14 16.14
CA SER A 231 -5.45 -22.33 15.97
C SER A 231 -6.27 -22.23 17.26
N GLU A 232 -5.65 -22.35 18.45
CA GLU A 232 -6.32 -22.20 19.75
C GLU A 232 -6.37 -20.73 20.21
N SER A 233 -5.39 -19.92 19.82
CA SER A 233 -5.28 -18.50 20.21
C SER A 233 -5.79 -17.51 19.15
N GLU A 234 -6.17 -18.01 17.97
CA GLU A 234 -6.61 -17.22 16.82
C GLU A 234 -7.84 -16.34 17.11
N LEU A 235 -8.81 -16.87 17.86
CA LEU A 235 -10.01 -16.13 18.25
C LEU A 235 -9.65 -14.84 19.00
N HIS A 236 -8.75 -14.93 19.98
CA HIS A 236 -8.30 -13.80 20.78
C HIS A 236 -7.55 -12.75 19.96
N PHE A 237 -6.83 -13.21 18.92
CA PHE A 237 -6.15 -12.32 17.98
C PHE A 237 -7.16 -11.51 17.15
N PHE A 238 -8.18 -12.16 16.57
CA PHE A 238 -9.23 -11.45 15.83
C PHE A 238 -10.08 -10.54 16.74
N GLU A 239 -10.38 -10.98 17.96
CA GLU A 239 -11.09 -10.18 18.96
C GLU A 239 -10.35 -8.88 19.25
N TYR A 240 -9.04 -8.95 19.52
CA TYR A 240 -8.25 -7.75 19.78
C TYR A 240 -8.15 -6.85 18.56
N ASP A 241 -7.92 -7.42 17.38
CA ASP A 241 -7.81 -6.63 16.16
C ASP A 241 -9.07 -5.80 15.88
N SER A 242 -10.24 -6.39 16.09
CA SER A 242 -11.55 -5.73 15.91
C SER A 242 -11.74 -4.49 16.80
N VAL A 243 -10.96 -4.37 17.89
CA VAL A 243 -10.98 -3.22 18.80
C VAL A 243 -10.09 -2.08 18.27
N VAL A 244 -9.03 -2.41 17.55
CA VAL A 244 -8.00 -1.45 17.07
C VAL A 244 -8.33 -0.94 15.66
N ALA A 245 -8.71 -1.84 14.76
CA ALA A 245 -9.00 -1.56 13.37
C ALA A 245 -10.39 -0.92 13.17
N PHE A 246 -10.52 -0.06 12.16
CA PHE A 246 -11.83 0.50 11.80
C PHE A 246 -12.71 -0.50 11.03
N MET A 247 -12.11 -1.30 10.15
CA MET A 247 -12.82 -2.28 9.34
C MET A 247 -12.69 -3.71 9.89
N ASN A 248 -13.70 -4.54 9.64
CA ASN A 248 -13.52 -5.98 9.82
C ASN A 248 -12.59 -6.48 8.73
N ARG A 249 -11.38 -6.86 9.12
CA ARG A 249 -10.36 -7.43 8.25
C ARG A 249 -10.06 -8.89 8.62
N HIS A 250 -11.03 -9.59 9.18
CA HIS A 250 -10.90 -10.99 9.58
C HIS A 250 -10.37 -11.86 8.42
N ASP A 251 -11.02 -11.83 7.26
CA ASP A 251 -10.59 -12.62 6.08
C ASP A 251 -9.15 -12.29 5.65
N TYR A 252 -8.74 -11.03 5.79
CA TYR A 252 -7.38 -10.61 5.50
C TYR A 252 -6.39 -11.15 6.53
N LEU A 253 -6.71 -11.04 7.82
CA LEU A 253 -5.84 -11.50 8.90
C LEU A 253 -5.75 -13.03 8.96
N ASP A 254 -6.86 -13.72 8.66
CA ASP A 254 -6.92 -15.17 8.49
C ASP A 254 -5.99 -15.60 7.35
N PHE A 255 -6.13 -14.97 6.16
CA PHE A 255 -5.20 -15.21 5.06
C PHE A 255 -3.75 -14.93 5.45
N LEU A 256 -3.47 -13.76 6.04
CA LEU A 256 -2.13 -13.33 6.42
C LEU A 256 -1.47 -14.31 7.38
N TYR A 257 -2.22 -14.75 8.39
CA TYR A 257 -1.74 -15.69 9.40
C TYR A 257 -1.43 -17.06 8.80
N HIS A 258 -2.21 -17.51 7.81
CA HIS A 258 -2.02 -18.79 7.14
C HIS A 258 -0.91 -18.80 6.07
N ILE A 259 -0.26 -17.67 5.81
CA ILE A 259 0.92 -17.63 4.93
C ILE A 259 2.09 -18.35 5.62
N ASN A 260 2.68 -19.31 4.90
CA ASN A 260 3.88 -20.01 5.37
C ASN A 260 5.00 -19.04 5.75
N GLY A 261 5.49 -19.16 6.99
CA GLY A 261 6.57 -18.34 7.52
C GLY A 261 6.12 -17.09 8.28
N VAL A 262 4.80 -16.82 8.35
CA VAL A 262 4.27 -15.80 9.27
C VAL A 262 4.34 -16.31 10.70
N LEU A 263 4.89 -15.46 11.57
CA LEU A 263 5.02 -15.69 13.01
C LEU A 263 4.15 -14.67 13.74
N GLY A 264 3.29 -15.15 14.62
CA GLY A 264 2.47 -14.31 15.49
C GLY A 264 2.75 -14.57 16.97
N ILE A 265 2.69 -13.51 17.77
CA ILE A 265 2.70 -13.60 19.23
C ILE A 265 1.55 -12.77 19.77
N LEU A 266 0.77 -13.35 20.67
CA LEU A 266 -0.35 -12.73 21.35
C LEU A 266 0.01 -12.47 22.82
N ALA A 267 -0.36 -11.30 23.34
CA ALA A 267 -0.30 -10.96 24.74
C ALA A 267 -1.69 -11.10 25.38
N ILE A 268 -1.77 -11.85 26.47
CA ILE A 268 -2.99 -12.06 27.26
C ILE A 268 -2.74 -11.60 28.69
N GLU A 269 -3.62 -10.73 29.19
CA GLU A 269 -3.68 -10.33 30.59
C GLU A 269 -5.07 -10.65 31.14
N LYS A 270 -5.14 -11.36 32.27
CA LYS A 270 -6.41 -11.71 32.93
C LYS A 270 -7.43 -12.37 31.98
N GLN A 271 -6.96 -13.28 31.12
CA GLN A 271 -7.76 -13.99 30.09
C GLN A 271 -8.36 -13.09 29.01
N ARG A 272 -7.82 -11.88 28.82
CA ARG A 272 -8.21 -10.97 27.73
C ARG A 272 -7.00 -10.66 26.86
N PRO A 273 -7.17 -10.59 25.53
CA PRO A 273 -6.09 -10.18 24.68
C PRO A 273 -5.83 -8.68 24.87
N VAL A 274 -4.56 -8.31 25.01
CA VAL A 274 -4.10 -6.93 25.26
C VAL A 274 -3.08 -6.46 24.23
N GLY A 275 -2.79 -7.28 23.22
CA GLY A 275 -1.92 -6.94 22.11
C GLY A 275 -1.46 -8.15 21.32
N TYR A 276 -0.98 -7.91 20.11
CA TYR A 276 -0.33 -8.92 19.29
C TYR A 276 0.76 -8.29 18.40
N VAL A 277 1.63 -9.15 17.89
CA VAL A 277 2.59 -8.78 16.84
C VAL A 277 2.67 -9.88 15.78
N LEU A 278 2.75 -9.48 14.51
CA LEU A 278 2.98 -10.37 13.38
C LEU A 278 4.27 -10.01 12.65
N ALA A 279 4.97 -11.02 12.15
CA ALA A 279 6.11 -10.84 11.26
C ALA A 279 6.19 -11.95 10.22
N VAL A 280 6.88 -11.66 9.12
CA VAL A 280 7.33 -12.64 8.13
C VAL A 280 8.83 -12.46 7.94
N ASN A 281 9.61 -13.53 8.10
CA ASN A 281 11.08 -13.45 8.07
C ASN A 281 11.61 -12.36 9.03
N ASN A 282 12.38 -11.39 8.53
CA ASN A 282 12.91 -10.24 9.26
C ASN A 282 12.08 -8.95 9.01
N HIS A 283 10.80 -9.10 8.67
CA HIS A 283 9.88 -7.99 8.47
C HIS A 283 8.75 -8.02 9.50
N ILE A 284 8.65 -7.00 10.35
CA ILE A 284 7.52 -6.86 11.27
C ILE A 284 6.36 -6.22 10.52
N LEU A 285 5.28 -6.98 10.38
CA LEU A 285 4.08 -6.59 9.63
C LEU A 285 3.24 -5.59 10.42
N GLN A 286 3.04 -5.84 11.72
CA GLN A 286 2.22 -5.03 12.61
C GLN A 286 2.45 -5.40 14.07
N CYS A 287 2.35 -4.42 14.95
CA CYS A 287 2.39 -4.58 16.41
C CYS A 287 1.35 -3.65 17.04
N TYR A 288 0.29 -4.23 17.58
CA TYR A 288 -0.78 -3.49 18.26
C TYR A 288 -0.86 -3.94 19.71
N ALA A 289 -0.98 -3.00 20.64
CA ALA A 289 -1.00 -3.30 22.07
C ALA A 289 -1.69 -2.19 22.85
N ASP A 290 -2.17 -2.50 24.05
CA ASP A 290 -2.83 -1.52 24.92
C ASP A 290 -1.83 -0.55 25.56
N THR A 291 -0.57 -0.98 25.73
CA THR A 291 0.48 -0.14 26.32
C THR A 291 1.83 -0.30 25.60
N PRO A 292 2.71 0.71 25.70
CA PRO A 292 4.08 0.65 25.18
C PRO A 292 4.88 -0.55 25.73
N GLU A 293 4.69 -0.89 27.00
CA GLU A 293 5.40 -2.01 27.66
C GLU A 293 5.03 -3.35 27.03
N ILE A 294 3.75 -3.58 26.76
CA ILE A 294 3.25 -4.79 26.09
C ILE A 294 3.81 -4.84 24.66
N ALA A 295 3.80 -3.72 23.93
CA ALA A 295 4.39 -3.65 22.60
C ALA A 295 5.90 -3.99 22.60
N CYS A 296 6.66 -3.47 23.57
CA CYS A 296 8.08 -3.79 23.75
C CYS A 296 8.31 -5.28 23.95
N ASP A 297 7.58 -5.91 24.88
CA ASP A 297 7.73 -7.34 25.16
C ASP A 297 7.35 -8.21 23.96
N LEU A 298 6.29 -7.84 23.23
CA LEU A 298 5.88 -8.50 21.99
C LEU A 298 6.99 -8.42 20.92
N ILE A 299 7.50 -7.23 20.64
CA ILE A 299 8.57 -7.00 19.66
C ILE A 299 9.85 -7.73 20.08
N TRP A 300 10.23 -7.66 21.36
CA TRP A 300 11.39 -8.37 21.89
C TRP A 300 11.27 -9.88 21.67
N LYS A 301 10.14 -10.49 22.07
CA LYS A 301 9.89 -11.92 21.91
C LYS A 301 9.92 -12.35 20.45
N LEU A 302 9.31 -11.56 19.57
CA LEU A 302 9.30 -11.84 18.14
C LEU A 302 10.70 -11.73 17.53
N SER A 303 11.46 -10.68 17.90
CA SER A 303 12.82 -10.47 17.40
C SER A 303 13.76 -11.64 17.71
N ASN A 304 13.57 -12.34 18.83
CA ASN A 304 14.37 -13.52 19.17
C ASN A 304 14.24 -14.67 18.17
N LYS A 305 13.13 -14.72 17.42
CA LYS A 305 12.87 -15.71 16.37
C LYS A 305 13.41 -15.31 15.00
N MET A 306 13.85 -14.07 14.83
CA MET A 306 14.36 -13.55 13.55
C MET A 306 15.86 -13.79 13.38
N SER A 307 16.33 -13.78 12.14
CA SER A 307 17.75 -13.94 11.81
C SER A 307 18.60 -12.81 12.37
N ASP A 308 19.79 -13.12 12.89
CA ASP A 308 20.78 -12.12 13.32
C ASP A 308 21.54 -11.48 12.14
N GLN A 309 21.47 -12.08 10.95
CA GLN A 309 22.25 -11.65 9.78
C GLN A 309 21.51 -10.62 8.92
N ILE A 310 20.20 -10.51 9.08
CA ILE A 310 19.33 -9.68 8.24
C ILE A 310 18.79 -8.53 9.10
N PRO A 311 18.94 -7.27 8.70
CA PRO A 311 18.30 -6.16 9.41
C PRO A 311 16.78 -6.30 9.43
N ILE A 312 16.15 -5.85 10.51
CA ILE A 312 14.69 -5.93 10.67
C ILE A 312 14.06 -4.69 10.05
N THR A 313 13.06 -4.88 9.20
CA THR A 313 12.28 -3.79 8.59
C THR A 313 10.89 -3.72 9.20
N MET A 314 10.34 -2.51 9.34
CA MET A 314 8.99 -2.29 9.88
C MET A 314 8.46 -0.92 9.47
N PHE A 315 7.15 -0.73 9.61
CA PHE A 315 6.50 0.57 9.42
C PHE A 315 6.02 1.14 10.74
N MET A 316 6.13 2.46 10.88
CA MET A 316 5.66 3.17 12.07
C MET A 316 5.14 4.55 11.70
N ARG A 317 4.28 5.09 12.57
CA ARG A 317 3.93 6.51 12.57
C ARG A 317 4.85 7.28 13.50
N GLU A 318 5.06 8.55 13.21
CA GLU A 318 5.61 9.50 14.17
C GLU A 318 4.66 9.56 15.37
N CYS A 319 5.18 9.19 16.53
CA CYS A 319 4.44 9.22 17.78
C CYS A 319 5.36 9.75 18.89
N SER A 320 4.78 10.39 19.89
CA SER A 320 5.53 10.96 21.02
C SER A 320 5.97 9.91 22.05
N ASP A 321 5.65 8.63 21.82
CA ASP A 321 6.07 7.57 22.72
C ASP A 321 7.58 7.33 22.58
N TRP A 322 8.23 7.13 23.73
CA TRP A 322 9.67 6.94 23.81
C TRP A 322 10.18 5.77 22.95
N ILE A 323 9.33 4.76 22.69
CA ILE A 323 9.65 3.64 21.80
C ILE A 323 9.82 4.12 20.36
N CYS A 324 8.87 4.91 19.84
CA CYS A 324 8.92 5.47 18.50
C CYS A 324 10.21 6.29 18.32
N GLU A 325 10.52 7.15 19.28
CA GLU A 325 11.74 7.96 19.27
C GLU A 325 13.01 7.08 19.31
N GLY A 326 13.03 6.05 20.18
CA GLY A 326 14.13 5.10 20.28
C GLY A 326 14.38 4.33 18.98
N LEU A 327 13.32 3.88 18.32
CA LEU A 327 13.36 3.18 17.04
C LEU A 327 13.96 4.05 15.93
N VAL A 328 13.47 5.28 15.78
CA VAL A 328 13.97 6.25 14.80
C VAL A 328 15.44 6.57 15.06
N ASN A 329 15.82 6.84 16.32
CA ASN A 329 17.20 7.22 16.68
C ASN A 329 18.24 6.11 16.46
N LYS A 330 17.82 4.84 16.48
CA LYS A 330 18.70 3.68 16.26
C LYS A 330 18.51 3.02 14.90
N ALA A 331 17.59 3.51 14.08
CA ALA A 331 17.37 3.01 12.74
C ALA A 331 18.62 3.24 11.89
N ARG A 332 19.01 2.20 11.15
CA ARG A 332 20.08 2.26 10.15
C ARG A 332 19.62 3.02 8.90
N GLN A 333 18.34 2.87 8.55
CA GLN A 333 17.73 3.55 7.42
C GLN A 333 16.30 3.97 7.79
N ILE A 334 15.90 5.15 7.31
CA ILE A 334 14.56 5.70 7.50
C ILE A 334 14.09 6.22 6.14
N ASN A 335 13.04 5.63 5.60
CA ASN A 335 12.36 6.12 4.41
C ASN A 335 11.03 6.75 4.83
N ARG A 336 10.87 8.05 4.58
CA ARG A 336 9.65 8.77 4.91
C ARG A 336 8.57 8.47 3.88
N ILE A 337 7.33 8.39 4.38
CA ILE A 337 6.14 8.10 3.61
C ILE A 337 5.11 9.20 3.84
N HIS A 338 4.58 9.70 2.73
CA HIS A 338 3.53 10.69 2.68
C HIS A 338 2.23 10.01 2.26
N ARG A 339 1.28 9.99 3.18
CA ARG A 339 -0.05 9.45 2.94
C ARG A 339 -0.98 10.55 2.46
N PHE A 340 -1.61 10.33 1.32
CA PHE A 340 -2.61 11.23 0.76
C PHE A 340 -3.94 10.52 0.55
N HIS A 341 -5.01 11.30 0.58
CA HIS A 341 -6.36 10.88 0.33
C HIS A 341 -7.03 11.79 -0.68
N SER A 342 -7.95 11.24 -1.45
CA SER A 342 -8.76 12.04 -2.37
C SER A 342 -9.75 12.94 -1.63
N ARG A 343 -10.25 12.52 -0.45
CA ARG A 343 -11.38 13.20 0.23
C ARG A 343 -11.30 13.34 1.74
N ILE A 344 -11.16 12.22 2.44
CA ILE A 344 -11.31 12.18 3.91
C ILE A 344 -10.17 11.41 4.55
N LEU A 345 -9.77 11.86 5.73
CA LEU A 345 -8.90 11.11 6.62
C LEU A 345 -9.74 10.06 7.35
N PRO A 346 -9.41 8.77 7.24
CA PRO A 346 -10.02 7.77 8.11
C PRO A 346 -9.67 8.09 9.57
N SER A 347 -10.68 8.27 10.42
CA SER A 347 -10.53 8.87 11.75
C SER A 347 -10.87 7.94 12.91
N ARG A 348 -11.18 6.68 12.63
CA ARG A 348 -11.74 5.72 13.60
C ARG A 348 -10.79 4.59 14.01
N VAL A 349 -9.53 4.68 13.61
CA VAL A 349 -8.46 3.77 14.08
C VAL A 349 -8.02 4.21 15.46
N LYS A 350 -7.87 3.26 16.41
CA LYS A 350 -7.28 3.53 17.73
C LYS A 350 -5.77 3.65 17.64
N TRP A 351 -5.30 4.77 17.11
CA TRP A 351 -3.89 5.02 16.84
C TRP A 351 -3.01 4.88 18.07
N GLU A 352 -3.52 5.17 19.27
CA GLU A 352 -2.85 4.96 20.54
C GLU A 352 -2.42 3.51 20.79
N ASN A 353 -3.13 2.53 20.21
CA ASN A 353 -2.80 1.11 20.32
C ASN A 353 -1.92 0.62 19.15
N VAL A 354 -1.59 1.50 18.20
CA VAL A 354 -0.84 1.17 16.98
C VAL A 354 0.62 1.61 17.11
N PHE A 355 1.50 0.66 17.42
CA PHE A 355 2.95 0.91 17.58
C PHE A 355 3.71 0.67 16.27
N LEU A 356 3.49 -0.48 15.63
CA LEU A 356 4.03 -0.79 14.30
C LEU A 356 2.86 -1.05 13.36
N MET A 357 2.90 -0.43 12.20
CA MET A 357 1.76 -0.35 11.29
C MET A 357 1.82 -1.41 10.21
N ASN A 358 0.67 -2.02 9.95
CA ASN A 358 0.36 -2.54 8.63
C ASN A 358 0.05 -1.35 7.73
N ILE A 359 1.01 -0.91 6.92
CA ILE A 359 0.77 0.22 6.02
C ILE A 359 -0.14 -0.22 4.86
N GLY A 360 -0.88 0.71 4.27
CA GLY A 360 -1.89 0.41 3.24
C GLY A 360 -3.35 0.29 3.67
N THR A 361 -4.09 -0.60 3.00
CA THR A 361 -5.57 -0.74 3.08
C THR A 361 -6.05 -1.25 4.44
N HIS A 362 -5.24 -2.05 5.11
CA HIS A 362 -5.73 -2.89 6.20
C HIS A 362 -5.67 -2.23 7.58
N ILE A 363 -5.12 -1.03 7.71
CA ILE A 363 -5.23 -0.30 8.99
C ILE A 363 -6.51 0.52 9.08
N PHE A 364 -7.24 0.68 7.97
CA PHE A 364 -8.21 1.77 7.80
C PHE A 364 -9.66 1.43 7.80
#